data_AF-A0AAV5D1E5-F1
#
_entry.id   AF-A0AAV5D1E5-F1
#
_cell.length_a   1.000
_cell.length_b   1.000
_cell.length_c   1.000
_cell.angle_alpha   90.00
_cell.angle_beta   90.00
_cell.angle_gamma   90.00
#
_symmetry.space_group_name_H-M   'P 1'
#
loop_
_entity.id
_entity.type
_entity.pdbx_description
1 polymer ?
#
loop_
_entity_poly.entity_id
_entity_poly.type
_entity_poly.pdbx_seq_one_letter_code
_entity_poly.pdbx_strand_id
1 'polypeptide(L)'
;MLCGQEHHLSSVGVVEHIGTVSVEKGHYVAYVRARKLGNPEQQGSYSHSWFRADDSTISEVSVEDVLKRQAYILFYERLED
;
A
#
# COMPACT_ATOMS: atom_id res chain seq x y z
N MET A 1 -17.39 25.40 17.84
CA MET A 1 -16.83 25.38 16.46
C MET A 1 -15.53 24.59 16.55
N LEU A 2 -15.59 23.27 16.40
CA LEU A 2 -14.37 22.45 16.34
C LEU A 2 -13.96 22.42 14.86
N CYS A 3 -13.00 23.26 14.49
CA CYS A 3 -12.37 23.20 13.18
C CYS A 3 -11.59 21.87 13.15
N GLY A 4 -12.03 20.91 12.35
CA GLY A 4 -11.31 19.65 12.16
C GLY A 4 -9.98 19.94 11.48
N GLN A 5 -8.87 19.48 12.05
CA GLN A 5 -7.58 19.50 11.38
C GLN A 5 -7.63 18.51 10.20
N GLU A 6 -7.27 18.98 9.01
CA GLU A 6 -7.13 18.13 7.84
C GLU A 6 -5.84 17.33 7.97
N HIS A 7 -5.95 16.00 7.95
CA HIS A 7 -4.80 15.11 8.05
C HIS A 7 -4.57 14.45 6.70
N HIS A 8 -3.47 14.82 6.04
CA HIS A 8 -3.06 14.21 4.79
C HIS A 8 -2.50 12.80 5.06
N LEU A 9 -3.08 11.79 4.41
CA LEU A 9 -2.67 10.39 4.56
C LEU A 9 -2.15 9.85 3.23
N SER A 10 -1.11 9.03 3.29
CA SER A 10 -0.52 8.37 2.12
C SER A 10 -0.58 6.86 2.28
N SER A 11 -1.14 6.16 1.28
CA SER A 11 -1.22 4.69 1.31
C SER A 11 0.17 4.08 1.20
N VAL A 12 0.52 3.19 2.13
CA VAL A 12 1.81 2.49 2.16
C VAL A 12 1.66 0.98 1.98
N GLY A 13 0.45 0.44 2.18
CA GLY A 13 0.21 -0.99 2.01
C GLY A 13 -1.26 -1.36 1.91
N VAL A 14 -1.53 -2.43 1.17
CA VAL A 14 -2.86 -3.05 1.01
C VAL A 14 -2.71 -4.54 1.26
N VAL A 15 -3.56 -5.14 2.09
CA VAL A 15 -3.67 -6.59 2.20
C VAL A 15 -4.98 -7.01 1.58
N GLU A 16 -4.91 -7.92 0.62
CA GLU A 16 -6.06 -8.53 -0.05
C GLU A 16 -6.27 -9.93 0.53
N HIS A 17 -7.52 -10.27 0.85
CA HIS A 17 -7.93 -11.63 1.14
C HIS A 17 -8.49 -12.26 -0.14
N ILE A 18 -7.91 -13.36 -0.57
CA ILE A 18 -8.35 -14.14 -1.73
C ILE A 18 -9.09 -15.36 -1.20
N GLY A 19 -10.42 -15.26 -1.17
CA GLY A 19 -11.32 -16.32 -0.72
C GLY A 19 -12.78 -15.92 -0.94
N THR A 20 -13.67 -16.89 -1.12
CA THR A 20 -15.06 -16.63 -1.52
C THR A 20 -16.08 -16.73 -0.38
N VAL A 21 -15.80 -17.46 0.70
CA VAL A 21 -16.86 -17.89 1.66
C VAL A 21 -16.58 -17.59 3.13
N SER A 22 -15.32 -17.51 3.56
CA SER A 22 -14.99 -17.27 4.99
C SER A 22 -13.64 -16.59 5.15
N VAL A 23 -13.47 -15.79 6.19
CA VAL A 23 -12.14 -15.27 6.59
C VAL A 23 -11.23 -16.35 7.18
N GLU A 24 -11.80 -17.48 7.63
CA GLU A 24 -11.06 -18.61 8.22
C GLU A 24 -10.29 -19.44 7.18
N LYS A 25 -10.63 -19.29 5.89
CA LYS A 25 -10.01 -20.02 4.78
C LYS A 25 -9.78 -19.08 3.61
N GLY A 26 -8.63 -19.19 2.98
CA GLY A 26 -8.27 -18.39 1.82
C GLY A 26 -6.78 -18.11 1.81
N HIS A 27 -6.38 -17.09 1.08
CA HIS A 27 -4.99 -16.69 0.94
C HIS A 27 -4.83 -15.19 1.11
N TYR A 28 -3.77 -14.75 1.78
CA TYR A 28 -3.51 -13.33 1.98
C TYR A 28 -2.32 -12.88 1.14
N VAL A 29 -2.52 -11.81 0.39
CA VAL A 29 -1.49 -11.19 -0.44
C VAL A 29 -1.32 -9.74 -0.02
N ALA A 30 -0.09 -9.30 0.17
CA ALA A 30 0.22 -7.92 0.50
C ALA A 30 0.71 -7.16 -0.74
N TYR A 31 0.28 -5.92 -0.89
CA TYR A 31 0.79 -4.97 -1.85
C TYR A 31 1.45 -3.85 -1.07
N VAL A 32 2.76 -3.67 -1.24
CA VAL A 32 3.55 -2.77 -0.39
C VAL A 32 4.25 -1.74 -1.26
N ARG A 33 4.17 -0.48 -0.82
CA ARG A 33 4.91 0.62 -1.45
C ARG A 33 6.35 0.61 -0.98
N ALA A 34 7.30 0.52 -1.90
CA ALA A 34 8.70 0.62 -1.54
C ALA A 34 9.05 2.06 -1.11
N ARG A 35 9.81 2.16 -0.02
CA ARG A 35 10.54 3.39 0.31
C ARG A 35 11.87 3.34 -0.43
N LYS A 36 12.20 4.38 -1.19
CA LYS A 36 13.55 4.50 -1.78
C LYS A 36 14.57 4.56 -0.64
N LEU A 37 15.44 3.56 -0.55
CA LEU A 37 16.60 3.58 0.34
C LEU A 37 17.70 4.38 -0.37
N GLY A 38 17.76 5.70 -0.18
CA GLY A 38 18.77 6.54 -0.85
C GLY A 38 18.65 8.04 -0.56
N ASN A 39 19.71 8.78 -0.94
CA ASN A 39 19.87 10.21 -0.65
C ASN A 39 18.65 11.04 -1.12
N PRO A 40 18.06 11.88 -0.25
CA PRO A 40 16.90 12.72 -0.56
C PRO A 40 17.08 13.68 -1.74
N GLU A 41 18.30 14.09 -2.06
CA GLU A 41 18.59 15.18 -3.00
C GLU A 41 18.51 14.80 -4.49
N GLN A 42 18.41 13.50 -4.82
CA GLN A 42 18.22 13.03 -6.21
C GLN A 42 16.76 12.64 -6.51
N GLN A 43 15.82 12.96 -5.60
CA GLN A 43 14.41 12.53 -5.65
C GLN A 43 13.54 13.37 -6.59
N GLY A 44 14.00 13.57 -7.83
CA GLY A 44 13.12 13.97 -8.92
C GLY A 44 12.17 12.81 -9.26
N SER A 45 10.88 13.01 -8.99
CA SER A 45 9.78 12.06 -9.18
C SER A 45 9.67 10.98 -8.09
N TYR A 46 8.60 11.11 -7.29
CA TYR A 46 8.05 10.11 -6.39
C TYR A 46 7.60 8.85 -7.15
N SER A 47 8.53 8.13 -7.79
CA SER A 47 8.23 6.82 -8.38
C SER A 47 8.04 5.83 -7.23
N HIS A 48 6.84 5.81 -6.68
CA HIS A 48 6.40 4.88 -5.66
C HIS A 48 6.23 3.50 -6.30
N SER A 49 7.32 2.76 -6.50
CA SER A 49 7.23 1.37 -6.96
C SER A 49 6.42 0.56 -5.94
N TRP A 50 5.48 -0.23 -6.44
CA TRP A 50 4.65 -1.12 -5.65
C TRP A 50 5.04 -2.56 -5.91
N PHE A 51 4.92 -3.40 -4.89
CA PHE A 51 5.26 -4.81 -4.98
C PHE A 51 4.13 -5.66 -4.44
N ARG A 52 3.78 -6.72 -5.17
CA ARG A 52 2.92 -7.80 -4.71
C ARG A 52 3.79 -8.85 -4.02
N ALA A 53 3.51 -9.09 -2.75
CA ALA A 53 4.12 -10.10 -1.91
C ALA A 53 3.11 -11.22 -1.63
N ASP A 54 3.37 -12.36 -2.23
CA ASP A 54 2.56 -13.58 -2.20
C ASP A 54 3.42 -14.71 -1.64
N ASP A 55 3.37 -14.87 -0.32
CA ASP A 55 4.28 -15.70 0.47
C ASP A 55 5.76 -15.45 0.12
N SER A 56 6.42 -16.42 -0.51
CA SER A 56 7.82 -16.34 -0.93
C SER A 56 8.02 -15.64 -2.29
N THR A 57 6.94 -15.28 -2.98
CA THR A 57 6.97 -14.70 -4.33
C THR A 57 6.76 -13.19 -4.26
N ILE A 58 7.76 -12.43 -4.70
CA ILE A 58 7.72 -10.97 -4.77
C ILE A 58 7.77 -10.53 -6.23
N SER A 59 6.87 -9.65 -6.65
CA SER A 59 6.84 -9.09 -8.02
C SER A 59 6.46 -7.61 -8.00
N GLU A 60 7.12 -6.79 -8.83
CA GLU A 60 6.73 -5.39 -9.03
C GLU A 60 5.35 -5.31 -9.72
N VAL A 61 4.54 -4.32 -9.32
CA VAL A 61 3.21 -4.05 -9.86
C VAL A 61 2.97 -2.55 -10.02
N SER A 62 2.03 -2.19 -10.88
CA SER A 62 1.62 -0.80 -11.05
C SER A 62 0.73 -0.33 -9.90
N VAL A 63 0.67 0.98 -9.65
CA VAL A 63 -0.25 1.53 -8.64
C VAL A 63 -1.71 1.31 -9.05
N GLU A 64 -1.98 1.32 -10.35
CA GLU A 64 -3.30 1.04 -10.93
C GLU A 64 -3.76 -0.39 -10.61
N ASP A 65 -2.84 -1.36 -10.58
CA ASP A 65 -3.15 -2.72 -10.19
C ASP A 65 -3.51 -2.82 -8.71
N VAL A 66 -2.78 -2.10 -7.85
CA VAL A 66 -3.04 -2.04 -6.40
C VAL A 66 -4.40 -1.43 -6.11
N LEU A 67 -4.75 -0.32 -6.78
CA LEU A 67 -6.02 0.39 -6.58
C LEU A 67 -7.25 -0.44 -7.00
N LYS A 68 -7.07 -1.47 -7.84
CA LYS A 68 -8.16 -2.38 -8.25
C LYS A 68 -8.39 -3.53 -7.27
N ARG A 69 -7.55 -3.72 -6.26
CA ARG A 69 -7.66 -4.84 -5.32
C ARG A 69 -8.82 -4.66 -4.35
N GLN A 70 -9.40 -5.78 -3.92
CA GLN A 70 -10.40 -5.79 -2.88
C GLN A 70 -9.70 -5.76 -1.52
N ALA A 71 -9.34 -4.55 -1.08
CA ALA A 71 -8.60 -4.34 0.15
C ALA A 71 -9.37 -4.88 1.37
N TYR A 72 -8.71 -5.73 2.14
CA TYR A 72 -9.18 -6.21 3.43
C TYR A 72 -8.59 -5.37 4.58
N ILE A 73 -7.27 -5.08 4.53
CA ILE A 73 -6.59 -4.20 5.48
C ILE A 73 -5.81 -3.14 4.70
N LEU A 74 -5.89 -1.89 5.14
CA LEU A 74 -5.17 -0.77 4.55
C LEU A 74 -4.21 -0.15 5.55
N PHE A 75 -2.98 0.12 5.11
CA PHE A 75 -1.97 0.81 5.88
C PHE A 75 -1.71 2.18 5.28
N TYR A 76 -1.81 3.21 6.11
CA TYR A 76 -1.53 4.59 5.76
C TYR A 76 -0.46 5.16 6.68
N GLU A 77 0.38 6.04 6.14
CA GLU A 77 1.20 6.94 6.94
C GLU A 77 0.60 8.35 6.92
N ARG A 78 0.72 9.06 8.03
CA ARG A 78 0.37 10.47 8.09
C ARG A 78 1.50 11.27 7.44
N LEU A 79 1.13 12.14 6.51
CA LEU A 79 2.04 13.15 5.98
C LEU A 79 2.11 14.28 7.00
N GLU A 80 3.33 14.65 7.40
CA GLU A 80 3.58 15.87 8.15
C GLU A 80 3.62 17.04 7.15
N ASP A 81 3.10 18.21 7.58
CA ASP A 81 3.11 19.43 6.79
C ASP A 81 4.54 19.97 6.56
#